data_AF-A0A7V2PKQ6-F1
#
_entry.id   AF-A0A7V2PKQ6-F1
#
_cell.length_a   1.000
_cell.length_b   1.000
_cell.length_c   1.000
_cell.angle_alpha   90.00
_cell.angle_beta   90.00
_cell.angle_gamma   90.00
#
_symmetry.space_group_name_H-M   'P 1'
#
loop_
_entity.id
_entity.type
_entity.pdbx_description
1 polymer ?
#
loop_
_entity_poly.entity_id
_entity_poly.type
_entity_poly.pdbx_seq_one_letter_code
_entity_poly.pdbx_strand_id
1 'polypeptide(L)'
;MEKQDTARWTCHYKLSKYHQDIEPYRGSEPAFYEKFQPYEVIEGEGNCLLNAGINEMWDLITGGVSGAGHIFDNAAAQIGVGDDDTAADPAQTDLQAATNKTYKGMESGYPTSSQQKATFKASFGDSEANYAWEEWVVKQATSAICLNRKVESLGTKSSGTWTLEVSITLS
;
A
#
# COMPACT_ATOMS: atom_id res chain seq x y z
N MET A 1 -19.78 33.09 3.20
CA MET A 1 -19.00 31.85 3.30
C MET A 1 -19.93 30.75 2.83
N GLU A 2 -19.69 30.22 1.63
CA GLU A 2 -20.47 29.07 1.16
C GLU A 2 -20.29 27.94 2.17
N LYS A 3 -21.41 27.33 2.58
CA LYS A 3 -21.36 26.15 3.44
C LYS A 3 -20.86 25.00 2.56
N GLN A 4 -19.56 24.72 2.62
CA GLN A 4 -18.98 23.56 1.98
C GLN A 4 -18.92 22.43 3.01
N ASP A 5 -19.39 21.25 2.63
CA ASP A 5 -19.18 20.05 3.44
C ASP A 5 -17.68 19.78 3.58
N THR A 6 -17.24 19.47 4.80
CA THR A 6 -15.84 19.19 5.10
C THR A 6 -15.61 17.69 5.09
N ALA A 7 -14.68 17.21 4.26
CA ALA A 7 -14.16 15.86 4.32
C ALA A 7 -12.63 15.91 4.21
N ARG A 8 -11.93 15.08 4.99
CA ARG A 8 -10.48 14.99 4.99
C ARG A 8 -10.03 13.56 4.67
N TRP A 9 -9.35 13.43 3.54
CA TRP A 9 -8.56 12.24 3.23
C TRP A 9 -7.24 12.31 4.01
N THR A 10 -6.99 11.31 4.86
CA THR A 10 -5.74 11.21 5.61
C THR A 10 -5.13 9.83 5.40
N CYS A 11 -3.87 9.81 4.97
CA CYS A 11 -3.10 8.59 4.81
C CYS A 11 -1.94 8.61 5.81
N HIS A 12 -1.73 7.49 6.50
CA HIS A 12 -0.55 7.21 7.31
C HIS A 12 0.07 5.91 6.81
N TYR A 13 1.39 5.82 6.82
CA TYR A 13 2.10 4.58 6.53
C TYR A 13 3.12 4.29 7.63
N LYS A 14 3.38 3.00 7.81
CA LYS A 14 4.41 2.46 8.68
C LYS A 14 5.18 1.38 7.95
N LEU A 15 6.48 1.60 7.77
CA LEU A 15 7.43 0.61 7.28
C LEU A 15 8.20 0.02 8.46
N SER A 16 8.10 -1.29 8.66
CA SER A 16 8.87 -2.03 9.66
C SER A 16 9.89 -2.93 8.95
N LYS A 17 11.17 -2.81 9.31
CA LYS A 17 12.27 -3.55 8.66
C LYS A 17 12.88 -4.58 9.60
N TYR A 18 13.11 -5.79 9.10
CA TYR A 18 13.57 -6.95 9.87
C TYR A 18 14.74 -7.62 9.18
N HIS A 19 15.66 -8.20 9.95
CA HIS A 19 16.75 -9.00 9.39
C HIS A 19 16.28 -10.38 8.94
N GLN A 20 15.16 -10.87 9.48
CA GLN A 20 14.64 -12.20 9.22
C GLN A 20 13.74 -12.21 7.99
N ASP A 21 13.65 -13.38 7.37
CA ASP A 21 12.69 -13.65 6.30
C ASP A 21 11.34 -14.07 6.88
N ILE A 22 10.28 -13.44 6.39
CA ILE A 22 8.88 -13.71 6.76
C ILE A 22 8.27 -14.83 5.92
N GLU A 23 8.89 -15.23 4.79
CA GLU A 23 8.34 -16.29 3.91
C GLU A 23 8.00 -17.60 4.64
N PRO A 24 8.77 -18.09 5.63
CA PRO A 24 8.40 -19.27 6.41
C PRO A 24 7.14 -19.12 7.27
N TYR A 25 6.66 -17.87 7.43
CA TYR A 25 5.52 -17.50 8.26
C TYR A 25 4.31 -17.06 7.44
N ARG A 26 4.31 -17.21 6.11
CA ARG A 26 3.16 -16.85 5.25
C ARG A 26 1.87 -17.51 5.73
N GLY A 27 0.80 -16.73 5.87
CA GLY A 27 -0.48 -17.16 6.45
C GLY A 27 -0.50 -17.23 7.98
N SER A 28 0.63 -16.99 8.64
CA SER A 28 0.83 -16.95 10.09
C SER A 28 1.74 -15.78 10.50
N GLU A 29 1.69 -14.68 9.76
CA GLU A 29 2.52 -13.49 9.94
C GLU A 29 2.51 -12.94 11.38
N PRO A 30 1.41 -12.99 12.16
CA PRO A 30 1.44 -12.63 13.58
C PRO A 30 2.54 -13.34 14.39
N ALA A 31 2.80 -14.62 14.11
CA ALA A 31 3.85 -15.38 14.79
C ALA A 31 5.27 -14.88 14.46
N PHE A 32 5.47 -14.30 13.27
CA PHE A 32 6.71 -13.62 12.91
C PHE A 32 6.88 -12.36 13.76
N TYR A 33 5.84 -11.54 13.87
CA TYR A 33 5.88 -10.27 14.62
C TYR A 33 5.99 -10.44 16.14
N GLU A 34 5.48 -11.55 16.68
CA GLU A 34 5.68 -11.90 18.09
C GLU A 34 7.13 -12.31 18.39
N LYS A 35 7.78 -12.97 17.42
CA LYS A 35 9.13 -13.54 17.58
C LYS A 35 10.25 -12.56 17.25
N PHE A 36 10.03 -11.65 16.31
CA PHE A 36 11.05 -10.76 15.79
C PHE A 36 10.63 -9.30 15.92
N GLN A 37 11.55 -8.47 16.39
CA GLN A 37 11.37 -7.03 16.47
C GLN A 37 12.03 -6.36 15.26
N PRO A 38 11.43 -5.29 14.71
CA PRO A 38 12.04 -4.56 13.62
C PRO A 38 13.32 -3.87 14.10
N TYR A 39 14.36 -3.87 13.26
CA TYR A 39 15.59 -3.11 13.53
C TYR A 39 15.43 -1.63 13.22
N GLU A 40 14.46 -1.28 12.37
CA GLU A 40 14.12 0.10 12.00
C GLU A 40 12.63 0.19 11.70
N VAL A 41 12.02 1.30 12.12
CA VAL A 41 10.64 1.65 11.81
C VAL A 41 10.63 3.08 11.24
N ILE A 42 10.01 3.25 10.07
CA ILE A 42 9.79 4.55 9.44
C ILE A 42 8.29 4.78 9.36
N GLU A 43 7.83 5.94 9.79
CA GLU A 43 6.43 6.34 9.70
C GLU A 43 6.30 7.69 9.00
N GLY A 44 5.17 7.90 8.33
CA GLY A 44 4.88 9.18 7.72
C GLY A 44 3.44 9.31 7.30
N GLU A 45 3.11 10.50 6.80
CA GLU A 45 1.76 10.89 6.42
C GLU A 45 1.68 11.39 4.99
N GLY A 46 0.45 11.40 4.49
CA GLY A 46 0.09 11.92 3.19
C GLY A 46 0.37 10.93 2.06
N ASN A 47 -0.36 11.15 0.98
CA ASN A 47 -0.19 10.54 -0.32
C ASN A 47 -0.90 11.42 -1.35
N CYS A 48 -0.69 11.14 -2.63
CA CYS A 48 -1.53 11.61 -3.70
C CYS A 48 -2.62 10.58 -3.95
N LEU A 49 -3.87 10.97 -3.74
CA LEU A 49 -5.03 10.19 -4.17
C LEU A 49 -5.15 10.32 -5.70
N LEU A 50 -5.10 9.19 -6.42
CA LEU A 50 -5.08 9.19 -7.88
C LEU A 50 -6.49 9.28 -8.44
N ASN A 51 -6.65 9.96 -9.58
CA ASN A 51 -7.95 10.13 -10.25
C ASN A 51 -8.60 8.77 -10.58
N ALA A 52 -7.80 7.79 -11.00
CA ALA A 52 -8.28 6.43 -11.26
C ALA A 52 -8.82 5.75 -9.98
N GLY A 53 -8.12 5.91 -8.86
CA GLY A 53 -8.56 5.41 -7.55
C GLY A 53 -9.87 6.06 -7.08
N ILE A 54 -10.01 7.37 -7.27
CA ILE A 54 -11.24 8.12 -6.95
C ILE A 54 -12.42 7.58 -7.77
N ASN A 55 -12.23 7.39 -9.07
CA ASN A 55 -13.28 6.88 -9.94
C ASN A 55 -13.69 5.46 -9.56
N GLU A 56 -12.73 4.56 -9.28
CA GLU A 56 -13.03 3.19 -8.86
C GLU A 56 -13.85 3.16 -7.55
N MET A 57 -13.53 4.04 -6.59
CA MET A 57 -14.34 4.18 -5.37
C MET A 57 -15.79 4.56 -5.68
N TRP A 58 -16.01 5.52 -6.58
CA TRP A 58 -17.35 5.94 -6.98
C TRP A 58 -18.08 4.89 -7.81
N ASP A 59 -17.38 4.20 -8.71
CA ASP A 59 -17.96 3.15 -9.53
C ASP A 59 -18.37 1.94 -8.68
N LEU A 60 -17.61 1.60 -7.63
CA LEU A 60 -18.01 0.60 -6.64
C LEU A 60 -19.26 1.04 -5.84
N ILE A 61 -19.34 2.32 -5.43
CA ILE A 61 -20.48 2.85 -4.65
C ILE A 61 -21.76 2.90 -5.50
N THR A 62 -21.64 3.31 -6.77
CA THR A 62 -22.76 3.44 -7.69
C THR A 62 -23.16 2.11 -8.34
N GLY A 63 -22.33 1.08 -8.21
CA GLY A 63 -22.52 -0.21 -8.87
C GLY A 63 -22.12 -0.21 -10.35
N GLY A 64 -21.40 0.80 -10.82
CA GLY A 64 -20.78 0.82 -12.16
C GLY A 64 -19.75 -0.30 -12.34
N VAL A 65 -19.08 -0.69 -11.26
CA VAL A 65 -18.26 -1.91 -11.17
C VAL A 65 -18.60 -2.72 -9.93
N SER A 66 -18.31 -4.02 -9.95
CA SER A 66 -18.52 -4.90 -8.79
C SER A 66 -17.71 -6.20 -8.89
N GLY A 67 -17.57 -6.90 -7.76
CA GLY A 67 -16.96 -8.23 -7.71
C GLY A 67 -15.42 -8.22 -7.63
N ALA A 68 -14.85 -9.43 -7.64
CA ALA A 68 -13.43 -9.70 -7.36
C ALA A 68 -12.43 -8.97 -8.29
N GLY A 69 -12.89 -8.51 -9.47
CA GLY A 69 -12.06 -7.73 -10.39
C GLY A 69 -11.82 -6.29 -9.98
N HIS A 70 -12.57 -5.78 -9.00
CA HIS A 70 -12.61 -4.36 -8.64
C HIS A 70 -12.46 -4.12 -7.13
N ILE A 71 -13.00 -5.03 -6.31
CA ILE A 71 -12.85 -4.92 -4.86
C ILE A 71 -11.39 -5.13 -4.45
N PHE A 72 -10.98 -4.42 -3.41
CA PHE A 72 -9.67 -4.57 -2.77
C PHE A 72 -9.81 -5.55 -1.60
N ASP A 73 -9.92 -6.84 -1.90
CA ASP A 73 -9.91 -7.91 -0.89
C ASP A 73 -8.50 -8.50 -0.71
N ASN A 74 -8.35 -9.51 0.15
CA ASN A 74 -7.05 -10.12 0.41
C ASN A 74 -6.40 -10.73 -0.85
N ALA A 75 -7.21 -11.27 -1.77
CA ALA A 75 -6.73 -11.93 -2.97
C ALA A 75 -6.36 -10.93 -4.08
N ALA A 76 -7.01 -9.77 -4.12
CA ALA A 76 -6.87 -8.81 -5.21
C ALA A 76 -6.12 -7.52 -4.83
N ALA A 77 -6.03 -7.15 -3.55
CA ALA A 77 -5.31 -5.96 -3.13
C ALA A 77 -3.80 -6.23 -3.05
N GLN A 78 -3.01 -5.23 -3.45
CA GLN A 78 -1.55 -5.28 -3.44
C GLN A 78 -0.96 -3.95 -2.97
N ILE A 79 0.23 -4.00 -2.38
CA ILE A 79 1.09 -2.83 -2.22
C ILE A 79 2.20 -2.91 -3.27
N GLY A 80 2.40 -1.85 -4.02
CA GLY A 80 3.52 -1.69 -4.93
C GLY A 80 4.63 -0.82 -4.32
N VAL A 81 5.89 -1.14 -4.64
CA VAL A 81 7.07 -0.32 -4.31
C VAL A 81 7.98 -0.18 -5.54
N GLY A 82 8.55 1.01 -5.72
CA GLY A 82 9.41 1.37 -6.85
C GLY A 82 10.57 2.29 -6.47
N ASP A 83 11.51 2.48 -7.39
CA ASP A 83 12.73 3.29 -7.21
C ASP A 83 12.70 4.66 -7.93
N ASP A 84 11.52 5.15 -8.31
CA ASP A 84 11.36 6.44 -8.97
C ASP A 84 10.92 7.54 -7.99
N ASP A 85 11.57 8.69 -8.06
CA ASP A 85 11.36 9.85 -7.18
C ASP A 85 10.55 10.99 -7.84
N THR A 86 10.01 10.77 -9.04
CA THR A 86 9.16 11.73 -9.74
C THR A 86 7.95 12.04 -8.86
N ALA A 87 7.72 13.32 -8.57
CA ALA A 87 6.61 13.77 -7.73
C ALA A 87 5.26 13.11 -8.10
N ALA A 88 4.47 12.81 -7.08
CA ALA A 88 3.16 12.19 -7.27
C ALA A 88 2.18 13.18 -7.94
N ASP A 89 1.58 12.74 -9.03
CA ASP A 89 0.59 13.50 -9.81
C ASP A 89 -0.74 12.70 -9.87
N PRO A 90 -1.91 13.33 -9.60
CA PRO A 90 -3.20 12.64 -9.62
C PRO A 90 -3.56 11.95 -10.94
N ALA A 91 -2.97 12.35 -12.07
CA ALA A 91 -3.19 11.75 -13.38
C ALA A 91 -2.36 10.49 -13.63
N GLN A 92 -1.37 10.18 -12.78
CA GLN A 92 -0.64 8.93 -12.85
C GLN A 92 -1.57 7.76 -12.53
N THR A 93 -1.33 6.63 -13.19
CA THR A 93 -2.15 5.41 -13.04
C THR A 93 -1.38 4.26 -12.39
N ASP A 94 -0.08 4.45 -12.15
CA ASP A 94 0.82 3.44 -11.62
C ASP A 94 2.07 4.10 -10.96
N LEU A 95 2.88 3.28 -10.30
CA LEU A 95 4.27 3.60 -9.97
C LEU A 95 5.04 4.04 -11.21
N GLN A 96 5.94 5.01 -11.05
CA GLN A 96 6.70 5.59 -12.15
C GLN A 96 7.98 4.80 -12.46
N ALA A 97 8.44 3.97 -11.52
CA ALA A 97 9.57 3.07 -11.70
C ALA A 97 9.38 2.16 -12.92
N ALA A 98 10.35 2.20 -13.82
CA ALA A 98 10.31 1.49 -15.08
C ALA A 98 10.67 0.00 -14.94
N THR A 99 11.64 -0.34 -14.08
CA THR A 99 12.19 -1.71 -13.96
C THR A 99 12.19 -2.23 -12.53
N ASN A 100 12.72 -1.46 -11.58
CA ASN A 100 12.75 -1.85 -10.18
C ASN A 100 11.40 -1.55 -9.54
N LYS A 101 10.43 -2.39 -9.85
CA LYS A 101 9.05 -2.29 -9.41
C LYS A 101 8.50 -3.65 -9.02
N THR A 102 7.90 -3.74 -7.84
CA THR A 102 7.38 -4.99 -7.28
C THR A 102 6.04 -4.72 -6.63
N TYR A 103 5.07 -5.61 -6.86
CA TYR A 103 3.79 -5.59 -6.16
C TYR A 103 3.66 -6.85 -5.32
N LYS A 104 3.32 -6.68 -4.04
CA LYS A 104 3.14 -7.77 -3.09
C LYS A 104 1.67 -7.81 -2.64
N GLY A 105 1.10 -9.01 -2.64
CA GLY A 105 -0.22 -9.26 -2.09
C GLY A 105 -0.29 -8.99 -0.59
N MET A 106 -1.51 -8.84 -0.08
CA MET A 106 -1.74 -8.55 1.33
C MET A 106 -1.37 -9.72 2.24
N GLU A 107 -0.97 -9.40 3.46
CA GLU A 107 -0.87 -10.39 4.53
C GLU A 107 -2.23 -11.00 4.88
N SER A 108 -2.22 -12.19 5.47
CA SER A 108 -3.45 -12.86 5.92
C SER A 108 -4.28 -11.95 6.84
N GLY A 109 -5.57 -11.82 6.52
CA GLY A 109 -6.51 -10.96 7.26
C GLY A 109 -6.51 -9.49 6.84
N TYR A 110 -5.66 -9.08 5.88
CA TYR A 110 -5.68 -7.74 5.29
C TYR A 110 -6.21 -7.76 3.84
N PRO A 111 -6.81 -6.67 3.36
CA PRO A 111 -7.06 -5.42 4.09
C PRO A 111 -8.19 -5.55 5.09
N THR A 112 -8.25 -4.61 6.04
CA THR A 112 -9.35 -4.47 7.01
C THR A 112 -10.07 -3.14 6.80
N SER A 113 -11.35 -3.09 7.19
CA SER A 113 -12.15 -1.86 7.19
C SER A 113 -12.89 -1.74 8.52
N SER A 114 -12.55 -0.71 9.31
CA SER A 114 -13.21 -0.44 10.59
C SER A 114 -13.06 1.04 10.96
N GLN A 115 -14.03 1.62 11.68
CA GLN A 115 -13.93 2.98 12.21
C GLN A 115 -13.59 4.05 11.14
N GLN A 116 -14.23 3.98 9.95
CA GLN A 116 -13.95 4.88 8.82
C GLN A 116 -12.48 4.84 8.33
N LYS A 117 -11.81 3.70 8.55
CA LYS A 117 -10.42 3.46 8.19
C LYS A 117 -10.27 2.16 7.42
N ALA A 118 -9.60 2.22 6.28
CA ALA A 118 -9.08 1.04 5.59
C ALA A 118 -7.60 0.86 5.97
N THR A 119 -7.18 -0.36 6.30
CA THR A 119 -5.78 -0.68 6.54
C THR A 119 -5.33 -1.81 5.62
N PHE A 120 -4.25 -1.56 4.89
CA PHE A 120 -3.56 -2.47 3.99
C PHE A 120 -2.21 -2.84 4.58
N LYS A 121 -1.75 -4.08 4.37
CA LYS A 121 -0.46 -4.52 4.89
C LYS A 121 0.13 -5.60 4.00
N ALA A 122 1.37 -5.41 3.58
CA ALA A 122 2.11 -6.36 2.78
C ALA A 122 3.57 -6.44 3.27
N SER A 123 4.15 -7.64 3.20
CA SER A 123 5.53 -7.88 3.62
C SER A 123 6.36 -8.48 2.50
N PHE A 124 7.40 -7.76 2.12
CA PHE A 124 8.36 -8.15 1.09
C PHE A 124 9.47 -8.95 1.77
N GLY A 125 9.56 -10.24 1.45
CA GLY A 125 10.51 -11.19 2.03
C GLY A 125 11.95 -10.96 1.57
N ASP A 126 12.86 -11.84 2.00
CA ASP A 126 14.31 -11.65 1.85
C ASP A 126 14.77 -11.37 0.41
N SER A 127 14.16 -12.05 -0.56
CA SER A 127 14.52 -11.96 -1.98
C SER A 127 13.73 -10.93 -2.79
N GLU A 128 12.76 -10.25 -2.16
CA GLU A 128 11.80 -9.39 -2.87
C GLU A 128 12.17 -7.91 -2.76
N ALA A 129 11.98 -7.18 -3.86
CA ALA A 129 12.16 -5.72 -3.93
C ALA A 129 13.51 -5.22 -3.36
N ASN A 130 14.61 -5.94 -3.64
CA ASN A 130 15.96 -5.60 -3.18
C ASN A 130 16.60 -4.48 -4.02
N TYR A 131 16.05 -3.28 -3.88
CA TYR A 131 16.49 -2.04 -4.52
C TYR A 131 16.05 -0.83 -3.66
N ALA A 132 16.28 0.40 -4.13
CA ALA A 132 15.85 1.62 -3.45
C ALA A 132 14.32 1.77 -3.48
N TRP A 133 13.69 1.98 -2.33
CA TRP A 133 12.26 2.25 -2.26
C TRP A 133 12.06 3.76 -2.16
N GLU A 134 11.69 4.37 -3.28
CA GLU A 134 11.48 5.81 -3.45
C GLU A 134 10.00 6.17 -3.68
N GLU A 135 9.16 5.17 -3.93
CA GLU A 135 7.72 5.32 -4.09
C GLU A 135 6.93 4.07 -3.69
N TRP A 136 5.66 4.26 -3.36
CA TRP A 136 4.72 3.17 -3.10
C TRP A 136 3.27 3.51 -3.49
N VAL A 137 2.47 2.47 -3.75
CA VAL A 137 1.04 2.54 -4.10
C VAL A 137 0.24 1.45 -3.38
N VAL A 138 -1.05 1.69 -3.14
CA VAL A 138 -2.04 0.62 -2.94
C VAL A 138 -2.74 0.36 -4.27
N LYS A 139 -2.79 -0.89 -4.72
CA LYS A 139 -3.24 -1.27 -6.06
C LYS A 139 -4.20 -2.45 -6.02
N GLN A 140 -5.14 -2.46 -6.97
CA GLN A 140 -5.97 -3.62 -7.30
C GLN A 140 -5.27 -4.44 -8.39
N ALA A 141 -5.04 -5.73 -8.17
CA ALA A 141 -4.22 -6.58 -9.02
C ALA A 141 -4.83 -6.86 -10.41
N THR A 142 -6.16 -7.01 -10.48
CA THR A 142 -6.92 -7.37 -11.67
C THR A 142 -7.26 -6.14 -12.52
N SER A 143 -7.88 -5.11 -11.95
CA SER A 143 -8.17 -3.86 -12.68
C SER A 143 -6.92 -3.01 -12.91
N ALA A 144 -5.82 -3.33 -12.22
CA ALA A 144 -4.57 -2.59 -12.22
C ALA A 144 -4.67 -1.15 -11.68
N ILE A 145 -5.82 -0.76 -11.12
CA ILE A 145 -6.04 0.60 -10.61
C ILE A 145 -5.24 0.80 -9.32
N CYS A 146 -4.43 1.86 -9.32
CA CYS A 146 -3.78 2.36 -8.12
C CYS A 146 -4.72 3.32 -7.40
N LEU A 147 -5.01 3.04 -6.13
CA LEU A 147 -5.82 3.91 -5.26
C LEU A 147 -5.08 5.23 -5.02
N ASN A 148 -3.80 5.14 -4.71
CA ASN A 148 -2.97 6.27 -4.35
C ASN A 148 -1.52 6.04 -4.75
N ARG A 149 -0.72 7.10 -4.75
CA ARG A 149 0.74 7.04 -4.85
C ARG A 149 1.39 7.95 -3.82
N LYS A 150 2.55 7.56 -3.31
CA LYS A 150 3.40 8.39 -2.46
C LYS A 150 4.83 8.21 -2.90
N VAL A 151 5.53 9.34 -2.99
CA VAL A 151 6.98 9.41 -3.19
C VAL A 151 7.59 9.69 -1.82
N GLU A 152 8.51 8.83 -1.40
CA GLU A 152 9.24 8.92 -0.14
C GLU A 152 10.47 8.03 -0.21
N SER A 153 11.63 8.55 0.20
CA SER A 153 12.82 7.71 0.33
C SER A 153 12.75 6.88 1.60
N LEU A 154 12.52 5.58 1.43
CA LEU A 154 12.43 4.60 2.52
C LEU A 154 13.73 3.79 2.68
N GLY A 155 14.72 4.09 1.84
CA GLY A 155 16.06 3.48 1.82
C GLY A 155 16.18 2.33 0.83
N THR A 156 17.35 1.71 0.80
CA THR A 156 17.64 0.56 -0.07
C THR A 156 17.50 -0.76 0.69
N LYS A 157 16.63 -1.63 0.20
CA LYS A 157 16.50 -2.99 0.71
C LYS A 157 17.53 -3.89 0.03
N SER A 158 18.29 -4.65 0.81
CA SER A 158 19.26 -5.63 0.29
C SER A 158 18.88 -7.08 0.62
N SER A 159 18.22 -7.28 1.76
CA SER A 159 17.82 -8.58 2.32
C SER A 159 16.80 -8.35 3.44
N GLY A 160 16.34 -9.43 4.06
CA GLY A 160 15.39 -9.42 5.17
C GLY A 160 13.98 -9.02 4.75
N THR A 161 13.11 -8.82 5.75
CA THR A 161 11.71 -8.48 5.52
C THR A 161 11.46 -6.99 5.68
N TRP A 162 10.79 -6.38 4.72
CA TRP A 162 10.24 -5.04 4.85
C TRP A 162 8.71 -5.11 4.77
N THR A 163 8.05 -4.73 5.86
CA THR A 163 6.59 -4.75 6.02
C THR A 163 6.05 -3.34 5.90
N LEU A 164 5.27 -3.05 4.87
CA LEU A 164 4.58 -1.78 4.71
C LEU A 164 3.11 -1.92 5.11
N GLU A 165 2.69 -1.14 6.10
CA GLU A 165 1.30 -0.97 6.51
C GLU A 165 0.84 0.43 6.11
N VAL A 166 -0.32 0.52 5.46
CA VAL A 166 -0.92 1.76 4.97
C VAL A 166 -2.33 1.88 5.55
N SER A 167 -2.59 2.96 6.26
CA SER A 167 -3.89 3.28 6.83
C SER A 167 -4.47 4.54 6.19
N ILE A 168 -5.70 4.45 5.70
CA ILE A 168 -6.41 5.54 5.03
C ILE A 168 -7.72 5.80 5.76
N THR A 169 -7.95 7.04 6.17
CA THR A 169 -9.21 7.50 6.76
C THR A 169 -9.88 8.56 5.89
N LEU A 170 -11.20 8.52 5.87
CA LEU A 170 -12.05 9.59 5.36
C LEU A 170 -12.96 10.05 6.51
N SER A 171 -12.79 11.30 6.96
CA SER A 171 -13.46 11.86 8.16
C SER A 171 -13.85 13.32 8.00
#